data_AF-A0A8J3BV83-F1
#
_entry.id   AF-A0A8J3BV83-F1
#
_cell.length_a   1.000
_cell.length_b   1.000
_cell.length_c   1.000
_cell.angle_alpha   90.00
_cell.angle_beta   90.00
_cell.angle_gamma   90.00
#
_symmetry.space_group_name_H-M   'P 1'
#
loop_
_entity.id
_entity.type
_entity.pdbx_description
1 polymer ?
#
loop_
_entity_poly.entity_id
_entity_poly.type
_entity_poly.pdbx_seq_one_letter_code
_entity_poly.pdbx_strand_id
1 'polypeptide(L)'
;MSTSLFERLGGAKGISMIVDDTVENHMNNPNINARFLPYKDLPEQMDLVKKHTVDFFSAGSGGPVVYSGRDMVTTHKGMNISHAEYMHTIDDIFMALDKNAIDEDTKKDVLYILWSLKTMIIAQ
;
A
#
# COMPACT_ATOMS: atom_id res chain seq x y z
N MET A 1 0.17 -9.81 -25.92
CA MET A 1 0.08 -8.61 -25.07
C MET A 1 0.46 -9.03 -23.66
N SER A 2 1.31 -8.28 -22.97
CA SER A 2 1.59 -8.57 -21.56
C SER A 2 0.36 -8.23 -20.74
N THR A 3 -0.08 -9.14 -19.87
CA THR A 3 -1.08 -8.88 -18.84
C THR A 3 -0.60 -7.73 -17.95
N SER A 4 -1.49 -6.81 -17.59
CA SER A 4 -1.17 -5.68 -16.72
C SER A 4 -0.76 -6.16 -15.31
N LEU A 5 -0.06 -5.31 -14.54
CA LEU A 5 0.21 -5.63 -13.13
C LEU A 5 -1.10 -5.75 -12.34
N PHE A 6 -2.08 -4.88 -12.63
CA PHE A 6 -3.42 -4.93 -12.04
C PHE A 6 -4.08 -6.31 -12.20
N GLU A 7 -4.06 -6.87 -13.40
CA GLU A 7 -4.62 -8.19 -13.67
C GLU A 7 -3.86 -9.31 -12.95
N ARG A 8 -2.51 -9.22 -12.90
CA ARG A 8 -1.67 -10.19 -12.16
C ARG A 8 -1.90 -10.13 -10.65
N LEU A 9 -2.27 -8.98 -10.12
CA LEU A 9 -2.67 -8.80 -8.71
C LEU A 9 -4.12 -9.25 -8.42
N GLY A 10 -4.81 -9.84 -9.41
CA GLY A 10 -6.21 -10.30 -9.25
C GLY A 10 -7.25 -9.20 -9.42
N GLY A 11 -6.89 -8.11 -10.09
CA GLY A 11 -7.74 -6.95 -10.32
C GLY A 11 -8.17 -6.27 -9.02
N ALA A 12 -9.28 -5.54 -9.06
CA ALA A 12 -9.74 -4.73 -7.93
C ALA A 12 -10.01 -5.58 -6.67
N LYS A 13 -10.53 -6.80 -6.84
CA LYS A 13 -10.80 -7.71 -5.72
C LYS A 13 -9.50 -8.19 -5.06
N GLY A 14 -8.52 -8.63 -5.85
CA GLY A 14 -7.24 -9.08 -5.32
C GLY A 14 -6.47 -7.94 -4.63
N ILE A 15 -6.45 -6.76 -5.23
CA ILE A 15 -5.86 -5.57 -4.62
C ILE A 15 -6.57 -5.20 -3.31
N SER A 16 -7.89 -5.28 -3.23
CA SER A 16 -8.63 -5.02 -1.98
C SER A 16 -8.18 -5.97 -0.86
N MET A 17 -8.04 -7.27 -1.15
CA MET A 17 -7.57 -8.25 -0.17
C MET A 17 -6.13 -7.97 0.28
N ILE A 18 -5.23 -7.65 -0.66
CA ILE A 18 -3.84 -7.29 -0.35
C ILE A 18 -3.78 -6.04 0.54
N VAL A 19 -4.61 -5.03 0.28
CA VAL A 19 -4.66 -3.79 1.08
C VAL A 19 -5.21 -4.08 2.48
N ASP A 20 -6.24 -4.92 2.60
CA ASP A 20 -6.77 -5.33 3.90
C ASP A 20 -5.70 -6.03 4.74
N ASP A 21 -4.99 -6.99 4.15
CA ASP A 21 -3.90 -7.74 4.80
C ASP A 21 -2.72 -6.82 5.15
N THR A 22 -2.39 -5.86 4.27
CA THR A 22 -1.32 -4.88 4.53
C THR A 22 -1.64 -4.01 5.74
N VAL A 23 -2.88 -3.51 5.84
CA VAL A 23 -3.32 -2.71 6.99
C VAL A 23 -3.31 -3.54 8.27
N GLU A 24 -3.74 -4.79 8.20
CA GLU A 24 -3.65 -5.72 9.34
C GLU A 24 -2.19 -5.90 9.79
N ASN A 25 -1.27 -6.12 8.87
CA ASN A 25 0.16 -6.23 9.17
C ASN A 25 0.68 -4.95 9.84
N HIS A 26 0.37 -3.78 9.27
CA HIS A 26 0.78 -2.49 9.83
C HIS A 26 0.28 -2.27 11.26
N MET A 27 -0.97 -2.65 11.56
CA MET A 27 -1.54 -2.51 12.91
C MET A 27 -0.87 -3.45 13.92
N ASN A 28 -0.30 -4.56 13.47
CA ASN A 28 0.38 -5.55 14.32
C ASN A 28 1.91 -5.37 14.39
N ASN A 29 2.50 -4.53 13.54
CA ASN A 29 3.94 -4.29 13.51
C ASN A 29 4.36 -3.21 14.54
N PRO A 30 5.10 -3.55 15.62
CA PRO A 30 5.45 -2.60 16.68
C PRO A 30 6.33 -1.43 16.22
N ASN A 31 6.96 -1.51 15.04
CA ASN A 31 7.79 -0.44 14.52
C ASN A 31 6.98 0.66 13.80
N ILE A 32 5.76 0.37 13.35
CA ILE A 32 4.94 1.33 12.58
C ILE A 32 3.48 1.42 13.03
N ASN A 33 3.01 0.53 13.90
CA ASN A 33 1.61 0.47 14.32
C ASN A 33 1.10 1.77 14.95
N ALA A 34 1.97 2.58 15.56
CA ALA A 34 1.63 3.90 16.10
C ALA A 34 0.99 4.84 15.05
N ARG A 35 1.23 4.60 13.75
CA ARG A 35 0.61 5.36 12.64
C ARG A 35 -0.81 4.90 12.31
N PHE A 36 -1.13 3.63 12.58
CA PHE A 36 -2.40 3.00 12.18
C PHE A 36 -3.35 2.75 13.35
N LEU A 37 -2.83 2.54 14.56
CA LEU A 37 -3.63 2.35 15.77
C LEU A 37 -4.58 3.50 16.10
N PRO A 38 -4.29 4.79 15.79
CA PRO A 38 -5.26 5.87 15.97
C PRO A 38 -6.58 5.67 15.18
N TYR A 39 -6.55 4.88 14.10
CA TYR A 39 -7.74 4.56 13.30
C TYR A 39 -8.50 3.32 13.79
N LYS A 40 -7.98 2.59 14.78
CA LYS A 40 -8.54 1.32 15.25
C LYS A 40 -10.02 1.43 15.64
N ASP A 41 -10.39 2.52 16.30
CA ASP A 41 -11.75 2.78 16.76
C ASP A 41 -12.52 3.75 15.84
N LEU A 42 -11.99 4.01 14.64
CA LEU A 42 -12.54 4.91 13.63
C LEU A 42 -12.78 4.16 12.30
N PRO A 43 -13.72 3.20 12.26
CA PRO A 43 -13.89 2.29 11.13
C PRO A 43 -14.15 3.02 9.81
N GLU A 44 -14.96 4.08 9.82
CA GLU A 44 -15.22 4.89 8.61
C GLU A 44 -13.95 5.55 8.06
N GLN A 45 -13.05 6.02 8.94
CA GLN A 45 -11.78 6.61 8.51
C GLN A 45 -10.82 5.55 7.99
N MET A 46 -10.78 4.37 8.64
CA MET A 46 -9.98 3.25 8.17
C MET A 46 -10.44 2.77 6.79
N ASP A 47 -11.75 2.69 6.57
CA ASP A 47 -12.32 2.30 5.28
C ASP A 47 -11.98 3.31 4.18
N LEU A 48 -11.97 4.62 4.50
CA LEU A 48 -11.50 5.66 3.58
C LEU A 48 -10.01 5.52 3.24
N VAL A 49 -9.16 5.23 4.24
CA VAL A 49 -7.72 4.98 4.01
C VAL A 49 -7.55 3.77 3.08
N LYS A 50 -8.20 2.65 3.38
CA LYS A 50 -8.16 1.43 2.56
C LYS A 50 -8.65 1.70 1.14
N LYS A 51 -9.79 2.37 1.00
CA LYS A 51 -10.35 2.73 -0.31
C LYS A 51 -9.36 3.57 -1.13
N HIS A 52 -8.77 4.60 -0.54
CA HIS A 52 -7.77 5.41 -1.24
C HIS A 52 -6.53 4.61 -1.63
N THR A 53 -6.05 3.71 -0.78
CA THR A 53 -4.93 2.82 -1.11
C THR A 53 -5.29 1.84 -2.23
N VAL A 54 -6.49 1.25 -2.23
CA VAL A 54 -6.98 0.38 -3.32
C VAL A 54 -7.07 1.15 -4.63
N ASP A 55 -7.65 2.35 -4.62
CA ASP A 55 -7.82 3.18 -5.82
C ASP A 55 -6.43 3.60 -6.37
N PHE A 56 -5.50 3.99 -5.49
CA PHE A 56 -4.12 4.35 -5.85
C PHE A 56 -3.36 3.16 -6.45
N PHE A 57 -3.40 2.00 -5.78
CA PHE A 57 -2.69 0.81 -6.22
C PHE A 57 -3.29 0.26 -7.53
N SER A 58 -4.62 0.30 -7.66
CA SER A 58 -5.30 -0.07 -8.91
C SER A 58 -4.87 0.83 -10.08
N ALA A 59 -4.85 2.14 -9.88
CA ALA A 59 -4.40 3.08 -10.91
C ALA A 59 -2.91 2.88 -11.26
N GLY A 60 -2.04 2.78 -10.24
CA GLY A 60 -0.59 2.63 -10.41
C GLY A 60 -0.17 1.29 -11.03
N SER A 61 -0.99 0.24 -10.89
CA SER A 61 -0.75 -1.08 -11.50
C SER A 61 -1.32 -1.22 -12.91
N GLY A 62 -1.88 -0.14 -13.48
CA GLY A 62 -2.44 -0.12 -14.84
C GLY A 62 -3.91 -0.54 -14.93
N GLY A 63 -4.63 -0.56 -13.80
CA GLY A 63 -6.06 -0.80 -13.76
C GLY A 63 -6.88 0.40 -14.28
N PRO A 64 -8.17 0.19 -14.57
CA PRO A 64 -9.04 1.22 -15.17
C PRO A 64 -9.51 2.30 -14.18
N VAL A 65 -8.95 2.34 -12.97
CA VAL A 65 -9.35 3.26 -11.91
C VAL A 65 -8.58 4.56 -12.02
N VAL A 66 -9.27 5.69 -11.89
CA VAL A 66 -8.65 7.00 -11.78
C VAL A 66 -8.52 7.36 -10.29
N TYR A 67 -7.29 7.51 -9.82
CA TYR A 67 -7.04 7.96 -8.46
C TYR A 67 -7.37 9.44 -8.31
N SER A 68 -8.24 9.77 -7.36
CA SER A 68 -8.70 11.14 -7.06
C SER A 68 -8.33 11.62 -5.66
N GLY A 69 -7.50 10.85 -4.94
CA GLY A 69 -7.01 11.23 -3.62
C GLY A 69 -5.86 12.23 -3.67
N ARG A 70 -5.33 12.57 -2.49
CA ARG A 70 -4.16 13.45 -2.35
C ARG A 70 -2.92 12.77 -2.94
N ASP A 71 -2.01 13.56 -3.49
CA ASP A 71 -0.73 13.02 -3.96
C ASP A 71 0.12 12.46 -2.79
N MET A 72 1.13 11.65 -3.12
CA MET A 72 1.97 10.97 -2.13
C MET A 72 2.70 11.94 -1.20
N VAL A 73 3.19 13.08 -1.71
CA VAL A 73 3.90 14.07 -0.89
C VAL A 73 2.92 14.72 0.09
N THR A 74 1.80 15.24 -0.40
CA THR A 74 0.79 15.89 0.45
C THR A 74 0.22 14.93 1.49
N THR A 75 0.04 13.65 1.14
CA THR A 75 -0.49 12.64 2.06
C THR A 75 0.44 12.35 3.23
N HIS A 76 1.76 12.30 3.00
CA HIS A 76 2.73 11.87 4.01
C HIS A 76 3.50 13.03 4.66
N LYS A 77 3.30 14.26 4.18
CA LYS A 77 3.91 15.48 4.72
C LYS A 77 3.66 15.65 6.22
N GLY A 78 4.73 15.91 6.97
CA GLY A 78 4.68 16.14 8.42
C GLY A 78 4.54 14.88 9.26
N MET A 79 4.50 13.69 8.65
CA MET A 79 4.52 12.42 9.40
C MET A 79 5.91 12.07 9.95
N ASN A 80 6.96 12.71 9.42
CA ASN A 80 8.36 12.46 9.76
C ASN A 80 8.72 10.96 9.66
N ILE A 81 8.32 10.34 8.54
CA ILE A 81 8.57 8.91 8.28
C ILE A 81 10.06 8.71 8.05
N SER A 82 10.67 7.87 8.88
CA SER A 82 12.06 7.48 8.78
C SER A 82 12.29 6.42 7.69
N HIS A 83 13.55 6.24 7.33
CA HIS A 83 13.95 5.15 6.43
C HIS A 83 13.58 3.78 6.99
N ALA A 84 13.73 3.57 8.29
CA ALA A 84 13.42 2.29 8.93
C ALA A 84 11.91 2.00 8.92
N GLU A 85 11.06 2.98 9.27
CA GLU A 85 9.61 2.83 9.16
C GLU A 85 9.18 2.47 7.73
N TYR A 86 9.77 3.14 6.73
CA TYR A 86 9.45 2.84 5.33
C TYR A 86 9.82 1.42 4.90
N MET A 87 10.97 0.90 5.36
CA MET A 87 11.35 -0.49 5.09
C MET A 87 10.39 -1.48 5.76
N HIS A 88 9.98 -1.22 7.00
CA HIS A 88 8.97 -2.05 7.67
C HIS A 88 7.62 -2.03 6.95
N THR A 89 7.22 -0.89 6.37
CA THR A 89 6.04 -0.82 5.51
C THR A 89 6.18 -1.71 4.28
N ILE A 90 7.35 -1.74 3.62
CA ILE A 90 7.60 -2.64 2.49
C ILE A 90 7.50 -4.10 2.93
N ASP A 91 8.13 -4.46 4.05
CA ASP A 91 8.08 -5.83 4.58
C ASP A 91 6.64 -6.29 4.83
N ASP A 92 5.82 -5.45 5.46
CA ASP A 92 4.40 -5.73 5.74
C ASP A 92 3.57 -5.88 4.45
N ILE A 93 3.86 -5.11 3.40
CA ILE A 93 3.23 -5.27 2.08
C ILE A 93 3.64 -6.61 1.47
N PHE A 94 4.91 -6.99 1.56
CA PHE A 94 5.42 -8.25 1.03
C PHE A 94 4.81 -9.45 1.74
N MET A 95 4.61 -9.38 3.05
CA MET A 95 3.86 -10.40 3.80
C MET A 95 2.42 -10.55 3.29
N ALA A 96 1.75 -9.45 2.93
CA ALA A 96 0.41 -9.49 2.34
C ALA A 96 0.43 -10.11 0.93
N LEU A 97 1.42 -9.79 0.09
CA LEU A 97 1.59 -10.41 -1.23
C LEU A 97 1.84 -11.92 -1.12
N ASP A 98 2.67 -12.36 -0.15
CA ASP A 98 2.91 -13.77 0.15
C ASP A 98 1.63 -14.48 0.58
N LYS A 99 0.87 -13.89 1.51
CA LYS A 99 -0.42 -14.42 2.00
C LYS A 99 -1.44 -14.60 0.87
N ASN A 100 -1.39 -13.74 -0.14
CA ASN A 100 -2.26 -13.78 -1.32
C ASN A 100 -1.66 -14.62 -2.48
N ALA A 101 -0.58 -15.36 -2.25
CA ALA A 101 0.08 -16.25 -3.21
C ALA A 101 0.47 -15.55 -4.53
N ILE A 102 0.87 -14.28 -4.45
CA ILE A 102 1.37 -13.52 -5.60
C ILE A 102 2.73 -14.09 -6.02
N ASP A 103 2.97 -14.19 -7.32
CA ASP A 103 4.23 -14.71 -7.87
C ASP A 103 5.39 -13.70 -7.73
N GLU A 104 6.61 -14.21 -7.80
CA GLU A 104 7.83 -13.41 -7.57
C GLU A 104 8.03 -12.29 -8.60
N ASP A 105 7.63 -12.48 -9.86
CA ASP A 105 7.81 -11.44 -10.87
C ASP A 105 6.80 -10.31 -10.66
N THR A 106 5.58 -10.64 -10.25
CA THR A 106 4.58 -9.66 -9.82
C THR A 106 5.02 -8.90 -8.57
N LYS A 107 5.60 -9.58 -7.57
CA LYS A 107 6.17 -8.90 -6.37
C LYS A 107 7.30 -7.93 -6.73
N LYS A 108 8.20 -8.30 -7.66
CA LYS A 108 9.27 -7.40 -8.12
C LYS A 108 8.71 -6.13 -8.73
N ASP A 109 7.67 -6.23 -9.54
CA ASP A 109 7.04 -5.06 -10.15
C ASP A 109 6.38 -4.15 -9.09
N VAL A 110 5.74 -4.73 -8.07
CA VAL A 110 5.24 -3.96 -6.92
C VAL A 110 6.40 -3.28 -6.19
N LEU A 111 7.52 -3.98 -5.97
CA LEU A 111 8.70 -3.42 -5.33
C LEU A 111 9.26 -2.22 -6.09
N TYR A 112 9.35 -2.30 -7.42
CA TYR A 112 9.81 -1.18 -8.25
C TYR A 112 8.91 0.05 -8.09
N ILE A 113 7.59 -0.14 -8.04
CA ILE A 113 6.65 0.95 -7.77
C ILE A 113 6.91 1.53 -6.37
N LEU A 114 7.00 0.70 -5.33
CA LEU A 114 7.28 1.17 -3.97
C LEU A 114 8.57 1.99 -3.92
N TRP A 115 9.67 1.49 -4.47
CA TRP A 115 10.94 2.25 -4.55
C TRP A 115 10.81 3.60 -5.25
N SER A 116 9.97 3.70 -6.29
CA SER A 116 9.73 4.97 -6.98
C SER A 116 9.01 6.02 -6.11
N LEU A 117 8.24 5.57 -5.11
CA LEU A 117 7.51 6.43 -4.17
C LEU A 117 8.35 6.83 -2.95
N LYS A 118 9.45 6.12 -2.68
CA LYS A 118 10.25 6.27 -1.46
C LYS A 118 10.61 7.73 -1.14
N THR A 119 11.09 8.48 -2.13
CA THR A 119 11.51 9.89 -1.93
C THR A 119 10.35 10.85 -1.75
N MET A 120 9.12 10.45 -2.09
CA MET A 120 7.90 11.23 -1.89
C MET A 120 7.28 10.99 -0.52
N ILE A 121 7.73 9.98 0.23
CA ILE A 121 7.15 9.55 1.50
C ILE A 121 8.10 9.83 2.67
N ILE A 122 9.38 9.50 2.51
CA ILE A 122 10.39 9.71 3.56
C ILE A 122 10.71 11.21 3.68
N ALA A 123 10.76 11.68 4.94
CA ALA A 123 11.20 13.03 5.32
C ALA A 123 10.51 14.20 4.58
N GLN A 124 9.19 14.09 4.38
CA GLN A 124 8.32 15.18 3.92
C GLN A 124 7.80 16.05 5.08
#